data_AF-A0A0G0FD92-F1
#
_entry.id   AF-A0A0G0FD92-F1
#
_cell.length_a   1.000
_cell.length_b   1.000
_cell.length_c   1.000
_cell.angle_alpha   90.00
_cell.angle_beta   90.00
_cell.angle_gamma   90.00
#
_symmetry.space_group_name_H-M   'P 1'
#
loop_
_entity.id
_entity.type
_entity.pdbx_description
1 polymer ?
#
loop_
_entity_poly.entity_id
_entity_poly.type
_entity_poly.pdbx_seq_one_letter_code
_entity_poly.pdbx_strand_id
1 'polypeptide(L)'
;MPSLLKKFSNFYNSQDKYSFISITLILSMALLILLTWVISYPYLPSQLPLFYSLSWGTSQLATLTQFLILVSIMILIMLINSIVSWHLHPSQILLKRILSITTTVTSFLILLTSLKIIFTFI
;
A
#
# COMPACT_ATOMS: atom_id res chain seq x y z
N MET A 1 14.95 -7.66 32.23
CA MET A 1 14.58 -7.04 30.94
C MET A 1 13.25 -7.62 30.48
N PRO A 2 12.21 -6.81 30.15
CA PRO A 2 11.01 -7.35 29.53
C PRO A 2 11.38 -8.02 28.19
N SER A 3 10.86 -9.22 27.94
CA SER A 3 11.07 -9.93 26.68
C SER A 3 10.60 -9.09 25.50
N LEU A 4 11.25 -9.23 24.33
CA LEU A 4 10.88 -8.53 23.10
C LEU A 4 9.37 -8.65 22.79
N LEU A 5 8.80 -9.84 23.04
CA LEU A 5 7.38 -10.11 22.91
C LEU A 5 6.50 -9.24 23.81
N LYS A 6 6.92 -8.98 25.06
CA LYS A 6 6.19 -8.12 26.01
C LYS A 6 6.22 -6.66 25.57
N LYS A 7 7.34 -6.19 25.00
CA LYS A 7 7.42 -4.85 24.38
C LYS A 7 6.50 -4.75 23.16
N PHE A 8 6.43 -5.79 22.34
CA PHE A 8 5.57 -5.83 21.15
C PHE A 8 4.08 -5.84 21.51
N SER A 9 3.70 -6.62 22.53
CA SER A 9 2.32 -6.67 23.04
C SER A 9 1.89 -5.35 23.71
N ASN A 10 2.74 -4.76 24.54
CA ASN A 10 2.45 -3.45 25.14
C ASN A 10 2.38 -2.35 24.08
N PHE A 11 3.21 -2.42 23.04
CA PHE A 11 3.11 -1.54 21.88
C PHE A 11 1.77 -1.70 21.17
N TYR A 12 1.35 -2.94 20.89
CA TYR A 12 0.05 -3.24 20.27
C TYR A 12 -1.11 -2.67 21.09
N ASN A 13 -1.07 -2.80 22.41
CA ASN A 13 -2.08 -2.23 23.31
C ASN A 13 -2.00 -0.70 23.42
N SER A 14 -0.84 -0.08 23.13
CA SER A 14 -0.64 1.38 23.16
C SER A 14 -0.90 2.08 21.83
N GLN A 15 -1.00 1.32 20.73
CA GLN A 15 -1.31 1.84 19.42
C GLN A 15 -2.74 2.35 19.38
N ASP A 16 -2.92 3.53 18.79
CA ASP A 16 -4.25 4.11 18.63
C ASP A 16 -5.06 3.23 17.66
N LYS A 17 -6.36 3.04 17.93
CA LYS A 17 -7.24 2.17 17.12
C LYS A 17 -7.21 2.56 15.64
N TYR A 18 -7.00 3.85 15.36
CA TYR A 18 -6.89 4.40 14.01
C TYR A 18 -5.74 3.80 13.21
N SER A 19 -4.56 3.62 13.80
CA SER A 19 -3.41 3.03 13.10
C SER A 19 -3.70 1.57 12.70
N PHE A 20 -4.34 0.82 13.59
CA PHE A 20 -4.71 -0.58 13.31
C PHE A 20 -5.73 -0.68 12.18
N ILE A 21 -6.79 0.14 12.22
CA ILE A 21 -7.82 0.20 11.17
C ILE A 21 -7.19 0.59 9.82
N SER A 22 -6.27 1.55 9.80
CA SER A 22 -5.57 1.93 8.58
C SER A 22 -4.76 0.77 8.00
N ILE A 23 -3.99 0.03 8.83
CA ILE A 23 -3.19 -1.11 8.36
C ILE A 23 -4.07 -2.22 7.79
N THR A 24 -5.14 -2.61 8.50
CA THR A 24 -6.04 -3.68 8.02
C THR A 24 -6.72 -3.29 6.71
N LEU A 25 -7.12 -2.03 6.57
CA LEU A 25 -7.70 -1.49 5.34
C LEU A 25 -6.69 -1.45 4.19
N ILE A 26 -5.42 -1.09 4.43
CA ILE A 26 -4.39 -1.12 3.38
C ILE A 26 -4.12 -2.56 2.93
N LEU A 27 -4.07 -3.52 3.86
CA LEU A 27 -3.89 -4.94 3.53
C LEU A 27 -5.07 -5.49 2.73
N SER A 28 -6.31 -5.11 3.05
CA SER A 28 -7.48 -5.52 2.26
C SER A 28 -7.47 -4.90 0.86
N MET A 29 -7.02 -3.65 0.71
CA MET A 29 -6.80 -3.03 -0.60
C MET A 29 -5.71 -3.74 -1.40
N ALA A 30 -4.60 -4.12 -0.77
CA ALA A 30 -3.53 -4.90 -1.41
C ALA A 30 -4.06 -6.23 -1.93
N LEU A 31 -4.81 -6.94 -1.08
CA LEU A 31 -5.43 -8.21 -1.44
C LEU A 31 -6.42 -8.03 -2.59
N LEU A 32 -7.22 -6.96 -2.58
CA LEU A 32 -8.14 -6.66 -3.66
C LEU A 32 -7.41 -6.45 -5.00
N ILE A 33 -6.31 -5.68 -5.02
CA ILE A 33 -5.48 -5.50 -6.23
C ILE A 33 -4.92 -6.84 -6.71
N LEU A 34 -4.42 -7.68 -5.81
CA LEU A 34 -3.86 -8.98 -6.16
C LEU A 34 -4.95 -9.91 -6.73
N LEU A 35 -6.12 -9.95 -6.10
CA LEU A 35 -7.25 -10.76 -6.58
C LEU A 35 -7.72 -10.31 -7.96
N THR A 36 -7.92 -9.00 -8.17
CA THR A 36 -8.32 -8.48 -9.49
C THR A 36 -7.24 -8.77 -10.53
N TRP A 37 -5.97 -8.59 -10.21
CA TRP A 37 -4.87 -8.92 -11.11
C TRP A 37 -4.83 -10.40 -11.50
N VAL A 38 -4.97 -11.33 -10.54
CA VAL A 38 -4.98 -12.78 -10.82
C VAL A 38 -6.18 -13.17 -11.68
N ILE A 39 -7.37 -12.66 -11.35
CA ILE A 39 -8.60 -12.97 -12.10
C ILE A 39 -8.53 -12.43 -13.53
N SER A 40 -7.97 -11.23 -13.71
CA SER A 40 -7.86 -10.57 -15.00
C SER A 40 -6.64 -11.01 -15.81
N TYR A 41 -5.67 -11.71 -15.21
CA TYR A 41 -4.42 -12.15 -15.83
C TYR A 41 -4.56 -12.73 -17.26
N PRO A 42 -5.50 -13.65 -17.56
CA PRO A 42 -5.62 -14.21 -18.91
C PRO A 42 -6.13 -13.24 -19.97
N TYR A 43 -6.75 -12.13 -19.57
CA TYR A 43 -7.31 -11.11 -20.47
C TYR A 43 -6.37 -9.90 -20.67
N LEU A 44 -5.35 -9.76 -19.81
CA LEU A 44 -4.44 -8.64 -19.89
C LEU A 44 -3.43 -8.82 -21.04
N PRO A 45 -3.07 -7.74 -21.75
CA PRO A 45 -2.00 -7.78 -22.73
C PRO A 45 -0.64 -8.10 -22.07
N SER A 46 0.33 -8.52 -22.88
CA SER A 46 1.68 -8.85 -22.38
C SER A 46 2.41 -7.68 -21.69
N GLN A 47 2.00 -6.45 -21.99
CA GLN A 47 2.54 -5.22 -21.42
C GLN A 47 1.43 -4.24 -21.05
N LEU A 48 1.58 -3.58 -19.91
CA LEU A 48 0.64 -2.59 -19.37
C LEU A 48 1.27 -1.21 -19.27
N PRO A 49 0.54 -0.13 -19.58
CA PRO A 49 1.03 1.23 -19.38
C PRO A 49 1.07 1.54 -17.87
N LEU A 50 2.28 1.71 -17.35
CA LEU A 50 2.50 2.00 -15.92
C LEU A 50 3.25 3.32 -15.72
N PHE A 51 4.15 3.69 -16.64
CA PHE A 51 5.02 4.85 -16.51
C PHE A 51 4.55 6.03 -17.38
N TYR A 52 3.40 6.62 -17.02
CA TYR A 52 2.81 7.73 -17.78
C TYR A 52 3.65 9.01 -17.82
N SER A 53 4.68 9.13 -16.98
CA SER A 53 5.62 10.25 -16.99
C SER A 53 6.69 10.16 -18.08
N LEU A 54 6.89 8.98 -18.69
CA LEU A 54 7.85 8.77 -19.76
C LEU A 54 7.26 9.16 -21.12
N SER A 55 8.13 9.36 -22.13
CA SER A 55 7.71 9.61 -23.51
C SER A 55 6.74 8.53 -23.99
N TRP A 56 5.79 8.93 -24.84
CA TRP A 56 4.85 7.99 -25.46
C TRP A 56 5.56 6.86 -26.22
N GLY A 57 4.93 5.68 -26.22
CA GLY A 57 5.47 4.48 -26.88
C GLY A 57 5.95 3.44 -25.88
N THR A 58 6.99 2.69 -26.27
CA THR A 58 7.49 1.52 -25.53
C THR A 58 8.03 1.84 -24.15
N SER A 59 8.49 3.07 -23.92
CA SER A 59 8.99 3.52 -22.61
C SER A 59 7.93 3.56 -21.51
N GLN A 60 6.63 3.68 -21.84
CA GLN A 60 5.56 3.67 -20.83
C GLN A 60 5.13 2.26 -20.40
N LEU A 61 5.50 1.25 -21.19
CA LEU A 61 5.03 -0.11 -21.07
C LEU A 61 5.85 -0.89 -20.06
N ALA A 62 5.16 -1.56 -19.16
CA ALA A 62 5.71 -2.42 -18.14
C ALA A 62 5.24 -3.87 -18.35
N THR A 63 6.05 -4.84 -17.98
CA THR A 63 5.62 -6.25 -18.01
C THR A 63 4.50 -6.50 -16.99
N LEU A 64 3.71 -7.56 -17.18
CA LEU A 64 2.68 -7.96 -16.21
C LEU A 64 3.22 -8.16 -14.79
N THR A 65 4.46 -8.64 -14.65
CA THR A 65 5.12 -8.80 -13.34
C THR A 65 5.51 -7.47 -12.71
N GLN A 66 5.92 -6.48 -13.53
CA GLN A 66 6.23 -5.13 -13.05
C GLN A 66 4.98 -4.40 -12.51
N PHE A 67 3.78 -4.81 -12.89
CA PHE A 67 2.55 -4.28 -12.28
C PHE A 67 2.52 -4.46 -10.74
N LEU A 68 3.10 -5.56 -10.23
CA LEU A 68 3.17 -5.84 -8.78
C LEU A 68 4.05 -4.86 -8.00
N ILE A 69 4.82 -4.00 -8.70
CA ILE A 69 5.54 -2.89 -8.09
C ILE A 69 4.57 -1.95 -7.38
N LEU A 70 3.36 -1.73 -7.91
CA LEU A 70 2.35 -0.87 -7.27
C LEU A 70 1.96 -1.38 -5.88
N VAL A 71 1.71 -2.68 -5.76
CA VAL A 71 1.39 -3.33 -4.47
C VAL A 71 2.58 -3.28 -3.53
N SER A 72 3.79 -3.49 -4.06
CA SER A 72 5.03 -3.44 -3.28
C SER A 72 5.32 -2.05 -2.73
N ILE A 73 5.15 -1.00 -3.53
CA ILE A 73 5.29 0.41 -3.10
C ILE A 73 4.25 0.73 -2.03
N MET A 74 3.00 0.30 -2.20
CA MET A 74 1.95 0.52 -1.22
C MET A 74 2.29 -0.10 0.14
N ILE A 75 2.75 -1.36 0.15
CA ILE A 75 3.18 -2.05 1.37
C ILE A 75 4.42 -1.36 1.98
N LEU A 76 5.38 -0.96 1.16
CA LEU A 76 6.58 -0.29 1.60
C LEU A 76 6.27 1.05 2.30
N ILE A 77 5.41 1.88 1.71
CA ILE A 77 4.96 3.15 2.31
C ILE A 77 4.27 2.88 3.65
N MET A 78 3.38 1.88 3.71
CA MET A 78 2.72 1.48 4.95
C MET A 78 3.72 1.06 6.03
N LEU A 79 4.72 0.24 5.68
CA LEU A 79 5.76 -0.20 6.62
C LEU A 79 6.60 0.98 7.12
N ILE A 80 7.09 1.83 6.22
CA ILE A 80 7.88 3.02 6.58
C ILE A 80 7.08 3.93 7.52
N ASN A 81 5.85 4.28 7.16
CA ASN A 81 5.03 5.17 7.98
C ASN A 81 4.64 4.54 9.32
N SER A 82 4.45 3.22 9.37
CA SER A 82 4.20 2.50 10.63
C SER A 82 5.44 2.50 11.53
N ILE A 83 6.63 2.29 10.97
CA ILE A 83 7.90 2.34 11.69
C ILE A 83 8.17 3.75 12.21
N VAL A 84 7.97 4.78 11.37
CA VAL A 84 8.11 6.18 11.79
C VAL A 84 7.12 6.50 12.92
N SER A 85 5.84 6.14 12.75
CA SER A 85 4.81 6.32 13.77
C SER A 85 5.15 5.63 15.10
N TRP A 86 5.82 4.48 15.04
CA TRP A 86 6.30 3.77 16.23
C TRP A 86 7.38 4.57 17.00
N HIS A 87 8.28 5.25 16.29
CA HIS A 87 9.34 6.05 16.92
C HIS A 87 8.85 7.40 17.46
N LEU A 88 7.64 7.84 17.10
CA LEU A 88 7.06 9.09 17.61
C LEU A 88 6.62 8.98 19.08
N HIS A 89 6.83 10.06 19.83
CA HIS A 89 6.47 10.13 21.24
C HIS A 89 4.94 9.96 21.44
N PRO A 90 4.47 9.32 22.53
CA PRO A 90 3.04 9.13 22.78
C PRO A 90 2.21 10.42 22.78
N SER A 91 2.79 11.57 23.18
CA SER A 91 2.10 12.87 23.12
C SER A 91 1.88 13.40 21.69
N GLN A 92 2.60 12.88 20.69
CA GLN A 92 2.51 13.31 19.29
C GLN A 92 1.42 12.54 18.52
N ILE A 93 0.26 12.32 19.14
CA ILE A 93 -0.83 11.50 18.58
C ILE A 93 -1.34 12.04 17.24
N LEU A 94 -1.36 13.38 17.10
CA LEU A 94 -1.80 14.05 15.88
C LEU A 94 -0.91 13.66 14.69
N LEU A 95 0.41 13.63 14.88
CA LEU A 95 1.36 13.28 13.83
C LEU A 95 1.22 11.80 13.44
N LYS A 96 1.01 10.90 14.41
CA LYS A 96 0.72 9.47 14.14
C LYS A 96 -0.53 9.31 13.28
N ARG A 97 -1.59 10.07 13.57
CA ARG A 97 -2.85 10.07 12.79
C ARG A 97 -2.67 10.63 11.39
N ILE A 98 -1.92 11.71 11.22
CA ILE A 98 -1.59 12.26 9.89
C ILE A 98 -0.82 11.23 9.06
N LEU A 99 0.19 10.56 9.63
CA LEU A 99 0.91 9.48 8.94
C LEU A 99 -0.04 8.35 8.52
N SER A 100 -0.96 7.95 9.40
CA SER A 100 -1.97 6.92 9.10
C SER A 100 -2.89 7.34 7.95
N ILE A 101 -3.45 8.55 8.02
CA ILE A 101 -4.38 9.09 7.00
C ILE A 101 -3.68 9.24 5.66
N THR A 102 -2.49 9.83 5.63
CA THR A 102 -1.72 10.02 4.39
C THR A 102 -1.40 8.68 3.74
N THR A 103 -0.97 7.68 4.51
CA THR A 103 -0.74 6.31 4.02
C THR A 103 -2.02 5.69 3.44
N THR A 104 -3.15 5.84 4.12
CA THR A 104 -4.44 5.32 3.66
C THR A 104 -4.87 5.99 2.35
N VAL A 105 -4.77 7.31 2.25
CA VAL A 105 -5.12 8.06 1.03
C VAL A 105 -4.21 7.67 -0.13
N THR A 106 -2.89 7.58 0.08
CA THR A 106 -1.96 7.14 -0.97
C THR A 106 -2.25 5.72 -1.44
N SER A 107 -2.57 4.81 -0.51
CA SER A 107 -2.94 3.43 -0.82
C SER A 107 -4.24 3.35 -1.63
N PHE A 108 -5.22 4.18 -1.28
CA PHE A 108 -6.47 4.29 -2.04
C PHE A 108 -6.24 4.80 -3.47
N LEU A 109 -5.35 5.80 -3.67
CA LEU A 109 -4.98 6.26 -5.00
C LEU A 109 -4.26 5.18 -5.82
N ILE A 110 -3.40 4.37 -5.19
CA ILE A 110 -2.75 3.22 -5.84
C ILE A 110 -3.79 2.18 -6.24
N LEU A 111 -4.76 1.87 -5.37
CA LEU A 111 -5.88 0.98 -5.70
C LEU A 111 -6.66 1.48 -6.93
N LEU A 112 -7.10 2.74 -6.92
CA LEU A 112 -7.84 3.33 -8.04
C LEU A 112 -7.05 3.28 -9.34
N THR A 113 -5.76 3.59 -9.28
CA THR A 113 -4.87 3.55 -10.45
C THR A 113 -4.72 2.12 -10.98
N SER A 114 -4.54 1.15 -10.07
CA SER A 114 -4.42 -0.28 -10.42
C SER A 114 -5.68 -0.81 -11.08
N LEU A 115 -6.86 -0.52 -10.50
CA LEU A 115 -8.15 -0.91 -11.06
C LEU A 115 -8.39 -0.25 -12.42
N LYS A 116 -8.06 1.04 -12.56
CA LYS A 116 -8.20 1.76 -13.84
C LYS A 116 -7.35 1.11 -14.94
N ILE A 117 -6.09 0.78 -14.65
CA ILE A 117 -5.20 0.11 -15.63
C ILE A 117 -5.80 -1.23 -16.05
N ILE A 118 -6.21 -2.07 -15.10
CA ILE A 118 -6.80 -3.39 -15.39
C ILE A 118 -8.08 -3.26 -16.21
N PHE A 119 -9.02 -2.40 -15.80
CA PHE A 119 -10.31 -2.21 -16.48
C PHE A 119 -10.24 -1.42 -17.79
N THR A 120 -9.07 -0.91 -18.17
CA THR A 120 -8.91 -0.32 -19.52
C THR A 120 -8.86 -1.41 -20.62
N PHE A 121 -8.53 -2.65 -20.24
CA PHE A 121 -8.33 -3.76 -21.19
C PHE A 121 -9.39 -4.87 -21.11
N ILE A 122 -10.30 -4.77 -20.14
CA ILE A 122 -11.46 -5.67 -19.97
C ILE A 122 -12.68 -4.96 -20.51
#